data_AF-A0AAJ1TPM8-F1
#
_entry.id   AF-A0AAJ1TPM8-F1
#
_cell.length_a   1.000
_cell.length_b   1.000
_cell.length_c   1.000
_cell.angle_alpha   90.00
_cell.angle_beta   90.00
_cell.angle_gamma   90.00
#
_symmetry.space_group_name_H-M   'P 1'
#
loop_
_entity.id
_entity.type
_entity.pdbx_description
1 polymer ?
#
loop_
_entity_poly.entity_id
_entity_poly.type
_entity_poly.pdbx_seq_one_letter_code
_entity_poly.pdbx_strand_id
1 'polypeptide(L)'
;MPLPIPRSFAAGLVLLTVCGPVAAQAGKADAPIPAATLALMAQKGTTAAAPVLFRAYKKESEIEVWKKGPAGFVHIKTFPICRWSGQLGPKRKSGDRQTPEGFYMVPKRQMNPNSHYYLSFDVGYPNAYDRAHGGTGSAVMVHGICSSMGCFAMTDATVGEIYAIAREALNGGQAAFQFQSYPFRMSAENMARHRADPNIAFWRELKAGSDRFEASREELQVSVVAGRYAFAPSRDPAREAAVATYHAVEEARMAALAEAGEPAVRTTYSDGGQHAFWAAYTARGGAVGDISRPEALAYAGQEVVVVPGHRAPRPVPESVWAAWAAPDSGLALRQMAGFVPSYERAPDPFGALAGPPPGALQRRPAVPAGGGPGRFARRRRRTPDSRRRGGRPDRLGRASLGVAPPRSAAGSCARPHITAACDPPIHCQAGDERYSCPVGRPYSALPSRNGDGVSIVTDWDRLSADS
;
A
#
# COMPACT_ATOMS: atom_id res chain seq x y z
N MET A 1 29.29 43.38 -81.19
CA MET A 1 28.49 42.20 -80.82
C MET A 1 29.38 40.96 -80.88
N PRO A 2 29.23 39.92 -80.04
CA PRO A 2 28.46 39.82 -78.79
C PRO A 2 29.31 39.39 -77.56
N LEU A 3 28.65 39.28 -76.40
CA LEU A 3 29.11 38.75 -75.09
C LEU A 3 28.94 37.19 -75.05
N PRO A 4 29.53 36.39 -74.11
CA PRO A 4 29.09 36.38 -72.69
C PRO A 4 30.09 35.98 -71.56
N ILE A 5 29.56 36.16 -70.35
CA ILE A 5 29.97 35.86 -68.95
C ILE A 5 29.54 34.39 -68.59
N PRO A 6 29.81 33.74 -67.42
CA PRO A 6 30.76 33.89 -66.30
C PRO A 6 31.70 32.67 -66.07
N ARG A 7 32.55 32.72 -65.03
CA ARG A 7 32.97 31.51 -64.28
C ARG A 7 32.39 31.52 -62.87
N SER A 8 31.74 30.42 -62.49
CA SER A 8 30.97 30.30 -61.25
C SER A 8 31.83 30.10 -60.00
N PHE A 9 31.39 30.67 -58.87
CA PHE A 9 31.84 30.25 -57.55
C PHE A 9 31.36 28.82 -57.26
N ALA A 10 32.26 27.93 -56.84
CA ALA A 10 31.91 26.63 -56.28
C ALA A 10 32.03 26.70 -54.74
N ALA A 11 30.90 26.78 -54.05
CA ALA A 11 30.86 26.73 -52.60
C ALA A 11 31.02 25.28 -52.12
N GLY A 12 32.07 25.00 -51.34
CA GLY A 12 32.27 23.70 -50.70
C GLY A 12 31.32 23.52 -49.52
N LEU A 13 30.30 22.66 -49.67
CA LEU A 13 29.38 22.31 -48.59
C LEU A 13 30.04 21.32 -47.62
N VAL A 14 30.50 21.82 -46.47
CA VAL A 14 30.98 20.96 -45.38
C VAL A 14 29.78 20.28 -44.71
N LEU A 15 29.63 18.97 -44.91
CA LEU A 15 28.65 18.17 -44.17
C LEU A 15 29.10 18.02 -42.70
N LEU A 16 28.62 18.90 -41.83
CA LEU A 16 28.66 18.70 -40.38
C LEU A 16 27.70 17.56 -40.02
N THR A 17 28.27 16.39 -39.76
CA THR A 17 27.56 15.24 -39.19
C THR A 17 27.17 15.55 -37.75
N VAL A 18 25.93 16.01 -37.56
CA VAL A 18 25.35 16.23 -36.22
C VAL A 18 25.21 14.88 -35.52
N CYS A 19 26.12 14.60 -34.60
CA CYS A 19 25.97 13.49 -33.68
C CYS A 19 24.86 13.85 -32.67
N GLY A 20 23.78 13.05 -32.66
CA GLY A 20 22.61 13.29 -31.81
C GLY A 20 22.85 13.12 -30.31
N PRO A 21 21.90 13.53 -29.46
CA PRO A 21 22.09 13.64 -28.01
C PRO A 21 22.03 12.27 -27.31
N VAL A 22 23.14 11.54 -27.30
CA VAL A 22 23.32 10.36 -26.42
C VAL A 22 24.05 10.73 -25.13
N ALA A 23 24.91 11.75 -25.15
CA ALA A 23 25.73 12.16 -24.00
C ALA A 23 24.94 12.86 -22.87
N ALA A 24 23.80 13.50 -23.17
CA ALA A 24 23.06 14.30 -22.19
C ALA A 24 22.27 13.45 -21.18
N GLN A 25 21.79 12.26 -21.57
CA GLN A 25 21.01 11.37 -20.71
C GLN A 25 21.86 10.62 -19.68
N ALA A 26 23.14 10.36 -19.96
CA ALA A 26 24.03 9.65 -19.04
C ALA A 26 24.21 10.41 -17.71
N GLY A 27 24.42 11.73 -17.77
CA GLY A 27 24.75 12.55 -16.60
C GLY A 27 23.72 12.53 -15.46
N LYS A 28 22.42 12.40 -15.76
CA LYS A 28 21.37 12.30 -14.70
C LYS A 28 21.39 10.95 -13.99
N ALA A 29 21.63 9.86 -14.73
CA ALA A 29 21.58 8.50 -14.19
C ALA A 29 22.80 8.16 -13.33
N ASP A 30 23.91 8.87 -13.54
CA ASP A 30 25.18 8.73 -12.81
C ASP A 30 25.33 9.75 -11.65
N ALA A 31 24.34 10.61 -11.41
CA ALA A 31 24.35 11.58 -10.32
C ALA A 31 24.62 10.91 -8.95
N PRO A 32 25.46 11.49 -8.06
CA PRO A 32 25.79 10.89 -6.78
C PRO A 32 24.62 10.98 -5.79
N ILE A 33 24.61 10.10 -4.78
CA ILE A 33 23.72 10.25 -3.62
C ILE A 33 24.06 11.58 -2.92
N PRO A 34 23.07 12.43 -2.56
CA PRO A 34 23.33 13.70 -1.88
C PRO A 34 24.13 13.52 -0.58
N ALA A 35 25.08 14.44 -0.34
CA ALA A 35 25.99 14.37 0.81
C ALA A 35 25.27 14.27 2.17
N ALA A 36 24.14 14.96 2.33
CA ALA A 36 23.30 14.86 3.53
C ALA A 36 22.76 13.45 3.77
N THR A 37 22.41 12.72 2.70
CA THR A 37 21.91 11.35 2.79
C THR A 37 23.04 10.34 3.00
N LEU A 38 24.23 10.58 2.43
CA LEU A 38 25.44 9.83 2.77
C LEU A 38 25.80 10.01 4.26
N ALA A 39 25.65 11.22 4.82
CA ALA A 39 25.84 11.47 6.25
C ALA A 39 24.81 10.72 7.12
N LEU A 40 23.53 10.67 6.72
CA LEU A 40 22.50 9.86 7.40
C LEU A 40 22.83 8.36 7.36
N MET A 41 23.34 7.84 6.23
CA MET A 41 23.79 6.46 6.12
C MET A 41 24.95 6.18 7.09
N ALA A 42 25.97 7.04 7.10
CA ALA A 42 27.13 6.90 7.99
C ALA A 42 26.73 6.97 9.48
N GLN A 43 25.87 7.92 9.86
CA GLN A 43 25.34 8.05 11.22
C GLN A 43 24.61 6.78 11.68
N LYS A 44 23.94 6.07 10.76
CA LYS A 44 23.18 4.85 11.02
C LYS A 44 23.99 3.56 10.77
N GLY A 45 25.31 3.68 10.58
CA GLY A 45 26.22 2.53 10.46
C GLY A 45 26.08 1.74 9.15
N THR A 46 25.69 2.38 8.05
CA THR A 46 25.56 1.75 6.72
C THR A 46 26.25 2.57 5.64
N THR A 47 26.51 1.97 4.49
CA THR A 47 27.23 2.59 3.35
C THR A 47 26.33 2.75 2.13
N ALA A 48 26.80 3.53 1.14
CA ALA A 48 26.14 3.66 -0.17
C ALA A 48 25.97 2.30 -0.88
N ALA A 49 26.97 1.42 -0.79
CA ALA A 49 26.98 0.10 -1.44
C ALA A 49 26.16 -1.00 -0.71
N ALA A 50 25.78 -0.80 0.56
CA ALA A 50 25.03 -1.81 1.31
C ALA A 50 23.65 -2.14 0.67
N PRO A 51 23.10 -3.36 0.85
CA PRO A 51 21.77 -3.70 0.35
C PRO A 51 20.68 -2.70 0.77
N VAL A 52 19.75 -2.41 -0.15
CA VAL A 52 18.59 -1.53 0.04
C VAL A 52 17.28 -2.32 -0.03
N LEU A 53 16.25 -1.79 0.63
CA LEU A 53 14.87 -2.23 0.57
C LEU A 53 13.97 -0.98 0.62
N PHE A 54 12.88 -0.98 -0.15
CA PHE A 54 11.91 0.12 -0.17
C PHE A 54 10.55 -0.31 0.37
N ARG A 55 9.88 0.57 1.12
CA ARG A 55 8.50 0.35 1.62
C ARG A 55 7.63 1.54 1.23
N ALA A 56 6.70 1.31 0.31
CA ALA A 56 5.74 2.30 -0.14
C ALA A 56 4.41 2.11 0.60
N TYR A 57 3.83 3.20 1.11
CA TYR A 57 2.52 3.21 1.76
C TYR A 57 1.61 4.17 0.99
N LYS A 58 0.54 3.62 0.38
CA LYS A 58 -0.34 4.37 -0.52
C LYS A 58 -1.14 5.44 0.23
N LYS A 59 -1.76 5.10 1.35
CA LYS A 59 -2.59 6.04 2.13
C LYS A 59 -1.80 7.27 2.59
N GLU A 60 -0.65 7.05 3.22
CA GLU A 60 0.27 8.10 3.66
C GLU A 60 0.94 8.80 2.48
N SER A 61 0.97 8.17 1.31
CA SER A 61 1.68 8.63 0.11
C SER A 61 3.17 8.83 0.39
N GLU A 62 3.84 7.79 0.90
CA GLU A 62 5.26 7.81 1.29
C GLU A 62 6.03 6.60 0.77
N ILE A 63 7.31 6.78 0.42
CA ILE A 63 8.29 5.69 0.21
C ILE A 63 9.39 5.82 1.25
N GLU A 64 9.56 4.81 2.10
CA GLU A 64 10.70 4.67 3.00
C GLU A 64 11.87 3.94 2.33
N VAL A 65 13.08 4.42 2.62
CA VAL A 65 14.34 3.78 2.24
C VAL A 65 14.97 3.14 3.46
N TRP A 66 15.15 1.82 3.38
CA TRP A 66 15.79 1.00 4.39
C TRP A 66 17.10 0.45 3.83
N LYS A 67 18.19 0.53 4.60
CA LYS A 67 19.52 0.05 4.20
C LYS A 67 20.02 -0.99 5.20
N LYS A 68 20.73 -2.02 4.74
CA LYS A 68 21.25 -3.08 5.60
C LYS A 68 22.43 -2.56 6.43
N GLY A 69 22.21 -2.37 7.72
CA GLY A 69 23.24 -2.16 8.72
C GLY A 69 23.66 -3.47 9.42
N PRO A 70 24.54 -3.40 10.44
CA PRO A 70 25.11 -4.58 11.09
C PRO A 70 24.08 -5.49 11.77
N ALA A 71 23.12 -4.91 12.50
CA ALA A 71 22.10 -5.68 13.23
C ALA A 71 20.92 -6.12 12.34
N GLY A 72 20.63 -5.37 11.27
CA GLY A 72 19.39 -5.44 10.51
C GLY A 72 19.25 -4.27 9.53
N PHE A 73 18.13 -4.20 8.82
CA PHE A 73 17.77 -3.04 8.02
C PHE A 73 17.44 -1.85 8.93
N VAL A 74 18.03 -0.69 8.62
CA VAL A 74 17.81 0.59 9.30
C VAL A 74 17.14 1.58 8.37
N HIS A 75 16.13 2.29 8.87
CA HIS A 75 15.46 3.36 8.14
C HIS A 75 16.41 4.55 7.94
N ILE A 76 16.58 5.01 6.71
CA ILE A 76 17.43 6.14 6.37
C ILE A 76 16.61 7.42 6.20
N LYS A 77 15.57 7.36 5.36
CA LYS A 77 14.82 8.53 4.89
C LYS A 77 13.44 8.11 4.38
N THR A 78 12.48 9.01 4.49
CA THR A 78 11.13 8.88 3.92
C THR A 78 10.95 9.95 2.84
N PHE A 79 10.37 9.57 1.71
CA PHE A 79 10.14 10.43 0.56
C PHE A 79 8.63 10.59 0.28
N PRO A 80 8.12 11.83 0.14
CA PRO A 80 6.70 12.08 -0.06
C PRO A 80 6.30 11.83 -1.52
N ILE A 81 5.45 10.83 -1.77
CA ILE A 81 4.90 10.50 -3.09
C ILE A 81 4.09 11.69 -3.61
N CYS A 82 4.43 12.15 -4.82
CA CYS A 82 3.76 13.30 -5.43
C CYS A 82 2.37 12.92 -5.94
N ARG A 83 2.25 11.73 -6.56
CA ARG A 83 0.98 11.14 -6.95
C ARG A 83 1.08 9.61 -7.08
N TRP A 84 0.01 8.91 -6.75
CA TRP A 84 -0.28 7.54 -7.20
C TRP A 84 -1.75 7.46 -7.65
N SER A 85 -2.15 6.37 -8.32
CA SER A 85 -3.50 6.23 -8.90
C SER A 85 -4.27 4.99 -8.40
N GLY A 86 -5.61 5.06 -8.51
CA GLY A 86 -6.54 4.01 -8.09
C GLY A 86 -7.09 4.18 -6.66
N GLN A 87 -7.28 3.07 -5.96
CA GLN A 87 -7.79 2.99 -4.58
C GLN A 87 -6.76 2.29 -3.67
N LEU A 88 -7.09 2.12 -2.38
CA LEU A 88 -6.46 1.05 -1.59
C LEU A 88 -7.00 -0.30 -2.08
N GLY A 89 -6.12 -1.31 -2.10
CA GLY A 89 -6.35 -2.62 -2.72
C GLY A 89 -5.33 -2.94 -3.82
N PRO A 90 -5.20 -4.23 -4.19
CA PRO A 90 -4.25 -4.70 -5.19
C PRO A 90 -4.66 -4.34 -6.61
N LYS A 91 -3.66 -4.14 -7.48
CA LYS A 91 -3.84 -4.09 -8.93
C LYS A 91 -4.34 -5.45 -9.45
N ARG A 92 -5.22 -5.45 -10.45
CA ARG A 92 -5.80 -6.68 -11.01
C ARG A 92 -5.69 -6.80 -12.52
N LYS A 93 -5.66 -5.69 -13.26
CA LYS A 93 -5.73 -5.72 -14.73
C LYS A 93 -4.82 -4.66 -15.37
N SER A 94 -4.46 -4.87 -16.63
CA SER A 94 -3.96 -3.77 -17.46
C SER A 94 -5.03 -2.67 -17.58
N GLY A 95 -4.60 -1.41 -17.66
CA GLY A 95 -5.50 -0.26 -17.80
C GLY A 95 -6.37 0.11 -16.58
N ASP A 96 -6.36 -0.65 -15.49
CA ASP A 96 -7.20 -0.39 -14.30
C ASP A 96 -6.79 0.87 -13.48
N ARG A 97 -5.73 1.57 -13.91
CA ARG A 97 -5.08 2.71 -13.22
C ARG A 97 -4.71 2.44 -11.76
N GLN A 98 -4.68 1.17 -11.33
CA GLN A 98 -4.46 0.81 -9.95
C GLN A 98 -2.97 0.63 -9.68
N THR A 99 -2.47 1.37 -8.69
CA THR A 99 -1.13 1.13 -8.12
C THR A 99 -1.17 -0.15 -7.27
N PRO A 100 -0.27 -1.13 -7.47
CA PRO A 100 -0.34 -2.44 -6.83
C PRO A 100 -0.01 -2.40 -5.34
N GLU A 101 -0.23 -3.53 -4.67
CA GLU A 101 0.09 -3.80 -3.27
C GLU A 101 0.66 -5.23 -3.20
N GLY A 102 1.73 -5.46 -2.43
CA GLY A 102 2.44 -6.73 -2.42
C GLY A 102 3.95 -6.61 -2.25
N PHE A 103 4.65 -7.71 -2.46
CA PHE A 103 6.11 -7.81 -2.35
C PHE A 103 6.72 -8.06 -3.73
N TYR A 104 7.65 -7.20 -4.13
CA TYR A 104 8.28 -7.26 -5.45
C TYR A 104 9.81 -7.23 -5.36
N MET A 105 10.48 -7.70 -6.41
CA MET A 105 11.94 -7.77 -6.49
C MET A 105 12.43 -7.06 -7.75
N VAL A 106 13.29 -6.05 -7.57
CA VAL A 106 13.79 -5.17 -8.63
C VAL A 106 15.27 -5.47 -8.90
N PRO A 107 15.61 -6.31 -9.90
CA PRO A 107 16.98 -6.49 -10.37
C PRO A 107 17.46 -5.29 -11.20
N LYS A 108 18.78 -5.15 -11.35
CA LYS A 108 19.42 -4.05 -12.10
C LYS A 108 18.85 -3.80 -13.51
N ARG A 109 18.35 -4.85 -14.21
CA ARG A 109 17.71 -4.72 -15.53
C ARG A 109 16.37 -3.96 -15.55
N GLN A 110 15.75 -3.71 -14.40
CA GLN A 110 14.51 -2.92 -14.26
C GLN A 110 14.79 -1.44 -13.97
N MET A 111 16.05 -1.04 -13.76
CA MET A 111 16.46 0.36 -13.68
C MET A 111 16.46 0.98 -15.09
N ASN A 112 15.73 2.08 -15.29
CA ASN A 112 15.63 2.79 -16.56
C ASN A 112 16.30 4.19 -16.48
N PRO A 113 17.56 4.33 -16.94
CA PRO A 113 18.24 5.63 -16.98
C PRO A 113 17.68 6.57 -18.07
N ASN A 114 17.01 6.01 -19.08
CA ASN A 114 16.56 6.73 -20.27
C ASN A 114 15.07 7.12 -20.23
N SER A 115 14.40 6.91 -19.09
CA SER A 115 13.00 7.25 -18.84
C SER A 115 12.62 8.63 -19.38
N HIS A 116 11.49 8.70 -20.09
CA HIS A 116 10.84 9.95 -20.45
C HIS A 116 10.37 10.75 -19.21
N TYR A 117 10.18 10.06 -18.08
CA TYR A 117 9.80 10.64 -16.79
C TYR A 117 11.01 10.86 -15.87
N TYR A 118 12.00 11.60 -16.38
CA TYR A 118 13.33 11.85 -15.77
C TYR A 118 14.16 10.58 -15.46
N LEU A 119 13.84 9.82 -14.41
CA LEU A 119 14.48 8.54 -14.09
C LEU A 119 13.40 7.59 -13.57
N SER A 120 13.53 6.29 -13.81
CA SER A 120 12.56 5.33 -13.28
C SER A 120 13.12 3.93 -13.03
N PHE A 121 12.36 3.12 -12.30
CA PHE A 121 12.50 1.67 -12.31
C PHE A 121 11.13 1.00 -12.26
N ASP A 122 10.99 -0.16 -12.92
CA ASP A 122 9.80 -1.02 -12.79
C ASP A 122 9.85 -1.70 -11.42
N VAL A 123 8.75 -1.67 -10.66
CA VAL A 123 8.68 -2.36 -9.37
C VAL A 123 8.67 -3.89 -9.53
N GLY A 124 8.32 -4.41 -10.71
CA GLY A 124 8.26 -5.85 -11.00
C GLY A 124 6.87 -6.48 -10.89
N TYR A 125 5.81 -5.69 -11.07
CA TYR A 125 4.44 -6.22 -11.19
C TYR A 125 4.21 -6.84 -12.59
N PRO A 126 3.48 -7.96 -12.72
CA PRO A 126 2.90 -8.78 -11.66
C PRO A 126 3.93 -9.71 -11.02
N ASN A 127 3.83 -9.94 -9.70
CA ASN A 127 4.61 -10.97 -9.02
C ASN A 127 3.91 -12.35 -9.12
N ALA A 128 4.38 -13.34 -8.36
CA ALA A 128 3.78 -14.67 -8.33
C ALA A 128 2.36 -14.70 -7.72
N TYR A 129 2.09 -13.86 -6.72
CA TYR A 129 0.79 -13.74 -6.07
C TYR A 129 -0.22 -13.08 -7.02
N ASP A 130 0.19 -12.00 -7.68
CA ASP A 130 -0.62 -11.29 -8.67
C ASP A 130 -1.04 -12.23 -9.80
N ARG A 131 -0.08 -12.96 -10.40
CA ARG A 131 -0.37 -13.96 -11.44
C ARG A 131 -1.31 -15.07 -10.97
N ALA A 132 -1.14 -15.59 -9.74
CA ALA A 132 -2.04 -16.59 -9.17
C ALA A 132 -3.49 -16.09 -9.01
N HIS A 133 -3.69 -14.77 -8.94
CA HIS A 133 -5.00 -14.12 -8.86
C HIS A 133 -5.48 -13.51 -10.19
N GLY A 134 -4.88 -13.90 -11.31
CA GLY A 134 -5.25 -13.40 -12.64
C GLY A 134 -4.79 -11.96 -12.93
N GLY A 135 -3.80 -11.47 -12.18
CA GLY A 135 -3.21 -10.14 -12.36
C GLY A 135 -2.54 -9.98 -13.73
N THR A 136 -3.02 -9.03 -14.52
CA THR A 136 -2.46 -8.67 -15.84
C THR A 136 -1.94 -7.23 -15.87
N GLY A 137 -1.17 -6.89 -16.90
CA GLY A 137 -0.43 -5.63 -17.04
C GLY A 137 1.06 -5.79 -16.75
N SER A 138 1.79 -4.67 -16.76
CA SER A 138 3.24 -4.55 -16.55
C SER A 138 3.60 -3.09 -16.27
N ALA A 139 4.89 -2.73 -16.22
CA ALA A 139 5.38 -1.35 -16.25
C ALA A 139 4.79 -0.44 -15.15
N VAL A 140 4.67 -0.97 -13.93
CA VAL A 140 4.36 -0.14 -12.75
C VAL A 140 5.67 0.47 -12.28
N MET A 141 5.84 1.77 -12.53
CA MET A 141 7.12 2.44 -12.29
C MET A 141 7.13 3.20 -10.95
N VAL A 142 8.32 3.36 -10.36
CA VAL A 142 8.64 4.54 -9.54
C VAL A 142 9.38 5.50 -10.47
N HIS A 143 8.91 6.74 -10.62
CA HIS A 143 9.46 7.68 -11.61
C HIS A 143 9.32 9.16 -11.21
N GLY A 144 10.05 10.04 -11.91
CA GLY A 144 9.95 11.51 -11.78
C GLY A 144 8.74 12.08 -12.52
N ILE A 145 8.57 13.40 -12.52
CA ILE A 145 7.34 14.10 -12.96
C ILE A 145 6.09 13.69 -12.15
N CYS A 146 5.34 14.67 -11.61
CA CYS A 146 4.19 14.46 -10.72
C CYS A 146 2.88 13.98 -11.41
N SER A 147 3.00 13.12 -12.42
CA SER A 147 1.90 12.59 -13.22
C SER A 147 1.83 11.07 -13.10
N SER A 148 0.66 10.47 -12.80
CA SER A 148 0.52 9.02 -12.65
C SER A 148 -0.75 8.49 -13.31
N MET A 149 -0.63 7.28 -13.87
CA MET A 149 -1.71 6.45 -14.42
C MET A 149 -1.68 5.02 -13.81
N GLY A 150 -1.09 4.86 -12.62
CA GLY A 150 -0.92 3.57 -11.93
C GLY A 150 0.47 3.37 -11.30
N CYS A 151 1.35 4.35 -11.46
CA CYS A 151 2.73 4.37 -10.99
C CYS A 151 2.88 5.16 -9.68
N PHE A 152 4.05 5.06 -9.04
CA PHE A 152 4.47 5.96 -7.96
C PHE A 152 5.23 7.16 -8.55
N ALA A 153 4.50 8.25 -8.78
CA ALA A 153 5.05 9.48 -9.35
C ALA A 153 5.64 10.38 -8.26
N MET A 154 6.85 10.88 -8.53
CA MET A 154 7.72 11.61 -7.61
C MET A 154 8.16 12.92 -8.27
N THR A 155 8.80 13.82 -7.51
CA THR A 155 9.57 14.89 -8.14
C THR A 155 10.91 14.36 -8.64
N ASP A 156 11.48 14.99 -9.68
CA ASP A 156 12.75 14.57 -10.30
C ASP A 156 13.90 14.49 -9.29
N ALA A 157 14.02 15.49 -8.41
CA ALA A 157 14.98 15.49 -7.32
C ALA A 157 14.81 14.28 -6.37
N THR A 158 13.57 13.89 -6.10
CA THR A 158 13.26 12.76 -5.22
C THR A 158 13.59 11.43 -5.88
N VAL A 159 13.14 11.20 -7.12
CA VAL A 159 13.45 9.95 -7.80
C VAL A 159 14.94 9.85 -8.14
N GLY A 160 15.63 10.96 -8.43
CA GLY A 160 17.07 10.96 -8.67
C GLY A 160 17.86 10.46 -7.47
N GLU A 161 17.48 10.88 -6.27
CA GLU A 161 18.06 10.36 -5.03
C GLU A 161 17.71 8.88 -4.80
N ILE A 162 16.45 8.47 -4.97
CA ILE A 162 16.03 7.06 -4.85
C ILE A 162 16.78 6.17 -5.86
N TYR A 163 16.88 6.61 -7.11
CA TYR A 163 17.55 5.92 -8.20
C TYR A 163 19.05 5.78 -7.92
N ALA A 164 19.71 6.84 -7.44
CA ALA A 164 21.12 6.78 -7.03
C ALA A 164 21.32 5.78 -5.87
N ILE A 165 20.46 5.80 -4.84
CA ILE A 165 20.55 4.85 -3.71
C ILE A 165 20.38 3.39 -4.19
N ALA A 166 19.41 3.14 -5.07
CA ALA A 166 19.17 1.83 -5.68
C ALA A 166 20.36 1.39 -6.56
N ARG A 167 20.88 2.29 -7.41
CA ARG A 167 22.04 2.07 -8.27
C ARG A 167 23.27 1.67 -7.45
N GLU A 168 23.58 2.40 -6.38
CA GLU A 168 24.75 2.10 -5.53
C GLU A 168 24.61 0.77 -4.79
N ALA A 169 23.43 0.40 -4.31
CA ALA A 169 23.21 -0.91 -3.68
C ALA A 169 23.38 -2.07 -4.70
N LEU A 170 22.84 -1.91 -5.92
CA LEU A 170 22.99 -2.88 -7.00
C LEU A 170 24.45 -2.99 -7.49
N ASN A 171 25.15 -1.86 -7.62
CA ASN A 171 26.58 -1.82 -7.96
C ASN A 171 27.45 -2.38 -6.83
N GLY A 172 27.02 -2.25 -5.57
CA GLY A 172 27.62 -2.85 -4.38
C GLY A 172 27.44 -4.37 -4.27
N GLY A 173 26.79 -5.02 -5.25
CA GLY A 173 26.64 -6.46 -5.33
C GLY A 173 25.27 -7.01 -4.94
N GLN A 174 24.30 -6.17 -4.58
CA GLN A 174 22.92 -6.63 -4.40
C GLN A 174 22.32 -7.04 -5.76
N ALA A 175 21.93 -8.31 -5.93
CA ALA A 175 21.43 -8.82 -7.21
C ALA A 175 20.06 -8.19 -7.62
N ALA A 176 19.20 -7.98 -6.63
CA ALA A 176 17.92 -7.30 -6.72
C ALA A 176 17.54 -6.74 -5.35
N PHE A 177 16.83 -5.63 -5.30
CA PHE A 177 16.27 -5.09 -4.06
C PHE A 177 14.78 -5.38 -3.93
N GLN A 178 14.30 -5.52 -2.69
CA GLN A 178 12.88 -5.71 -2.44
C GLN A 178 12.13 -4.37 -2.42
N PHE A 179 11.00 -4.31 -3.12
CA PHE A 179 10.04 -3.22 -3.07
C PHE A 179 8.73 -3.74 -2.46
N GLN A 180 8.43 -3.32 -1.25
CA GLN A 180 7.20 -3.68 -0.54
C GLN A 180 6.18 -2.55 -0.71
N SER A 181 4.98 -2.85 -1.19
CA SER A 181 3.90 -1.87 -1.32
C SER A 181 2.70 -2.25 -0.46
N TYR A 182 2.28 -1.32 0.39
CA TYR A 182 1.22 -1.50 1.36
C TYR A 182 0.08 -0.48 1.13
N PRO A 183 -1.17 -0.84 1.50
CA PRO A 183 -2.28 0.10 1.48
C PRO A 183 -2.03 1.29 2.42
N PHE A 184 -1.48 1.02 3.60
CA PHE A 184 -1.20 1.97 4.67
C PHE A 184 -0.10 1.40 5.58
N ARG A 185 0.38 2.15 6.57
CA ARG A 185 1.25 1.61 7.64
C ARG A 185 0.51 0.51 8.40
N MET A 186 1.01 -0.73 8.37
CA MET A 186 0.29 -1.97 8.75
C MET A 186 0.10 -2.18 10.29
N SER A 187 -0.08 -1.10 11.05
CA SER A 187 -0.34 -1.17 12.50
C SER A 187 -1.73 -1.71 12.82
N ALA A 188 -1.90 -2.18 14.06
CA ALA A 188 -3.17 -2.61 14.60
C ALA A 188 -4.29 -1.56 14.45
N GLU A 189 -4.01 -0.26 14.66
CA GLU A 189 -4.98 0.83 14.47
C GLU A 189 -5.52 0.89 13.04
N ASN A 190 -4.62 0.90 12.05
CA ASN A 190 -5.04 0.97 10.66
C ASN A 190 -5.78 -0.31 10.25
N MET A 191 -5.36 -1.48 10.71
CA MET A 191 -6.05 -2.74 10.42
C MET A 191 -7.43 -2.83 11.08
N ALA A 192 -7.58 -2.36 12.32
CA ALA A 192 -8.87 -2.27 13.00
C ALA A 192 -9.79 -1.25 12.33
N ARG A 193 -9.26 -0.10 11.88
CA ARG A 193 -10.01 0.94 11.16
C ARG A 193 -10.56 0.45 9.82
N HIS A 194 -9.75 -0.22 9.00
CA HIS A 194 -10.22 -0.70 7.69
C HIS A 194 -10.73 -2.15 7.72
N ARG A 195 -11.11 -2.67 8.90
CA ARG A 195 -11.54 -4.07 9.10
C ARG A 195 -12.74 -4.53 8.27
N ALA A 196 -13.52 -3.58 7.74
CA ALA A 196 -14.69 -3.82 6.91
C ALA A 196 -14.42 -3.71 5.39
N ASP A 197 -13.17 -3.44 4.98
CA ASP A 197 -12.81 -3.36 3.56
C ASP A 197 -12.81 -4.75 2.90
N PRO A 198 -13.30 -4.92 1.65
CA PRO A 198 -13.27 -6.19 0.94
C PRO A 198 -11.85 -6.79 0.77
N ASN A 199 -10.79 -5.98 0.87
CA ASN A 199 -9.40 -6.44 0.77
C ASN A 199 -8.80 -6.87 2.11
N ILE A 200 -9.53 -6.81 3.24
CA ILE A 200 -8.96 -7.05 4.57
C ILE A 200 -8.29 -8.43 4.73
N ALA A 201 -8.80 -9.46 4.05
CA ALA A 201 -8.19 -10.79 4.06
C ALA A 201 -6.80 -10.81 3.40
N PHE A 202 -6.63 -10.08 2.31
CA PHE A 202 -5.35 -9.89 1.63
C PHE A 202 -4.40 -8.99 2.45
N TRP A 203 -4.92 -7.93 3.06
CA TRP A 203 -4.12 -7.05 3.92
C TRP A 203 -3.62 -7.76 5.19
N ARG A 204 -4.32 -8.79 5.70
CA ARG A 204 -3.77 -9.66 6.77
C ARG A 204 -2.54 -10.45 6.30
N GLU A 205 -2.49 -10.89 5.04
CA GLU A 205 -1.29 -11.54 4.48
C GLU A 205 -0.13 -10.54 4.32
N LEU A 206 -0.42 -9.30 3.91
CA LEU A 206 0.59 -8.22 3.91
C LEU A 206 1.07 -7.88 5.33
N LYS A 207 0.16 -7.89 6.33
CA LYS A 207 0.50 -7.64 7.73
C LYS A 207 1.50 -8.66 8.24
N ALA A 208 1.27 -9.96 8.01
CA ALA A 208 2.20 -11.01 8.45
C ALA A 208 3.65 -10.80 7.93
N GLY A 209 3.81 -10.32 6.70
CA GLY A 209 5.11 -9.92 6.17
C GLY A 209 5.67 -8.65 6.84
N SER A 210 4.84 -7.61 7.00
CA SER A 210 5.23 -6.36 7.66
C SER A 210 5.65 -6.59 9.12
N ASP A 211 4.88 -7.36 9.89
CA ASP A 211 5.16 -7.72 11.28
C ASP A 211 6.50 -8.47 11.40
N ARG A 212 6.78 -9.42 10.49
CA ARG A 212 8.10 -10.08 10.44
C ARG A 212 9.22 -9.07 10.18
N PHE A 213 9.05 -8.10 9.27
CA PHE A 213 10.06 -7.07 9.02
C PHE A 213 10.26 -6.14 10.24
N GLU A 214 9.18 -5.71 10.90
CA GLU A 214 9.26 -4.84 12.09
C GLU A 214 9.99 -5.50 13.27
N ALA A 215 9.76 -6.80 13.50
CA ALA A 215 10.39 -7.53 14.59
C ALA A 215 11.82 -7.99 14.28
N SER A 216 12.08 -8.54 13.09
CA SER A 216 13.39 -9.12 12.73
C SER A 216 14.39 -8.11 12.16
N ARG A 217 13.91 -7.05 11.50
CA ARG A 217 14.71 -6.16 10.62
C ARG A 217 15.49 -6.93 9.54
N GLU A 218 14.92 -8.03 9.03
CA GLU A 218 15.47 -8.84 7.93
C GLU A 218 14.65 -8.68 6.65
N GLU A 219 15.31 -8.82 5.50
CA GLU A 219 14.64 -8.84 4.19
C GLU A 219 13.84 -10.14 4.04
N LEU A 220 12.56 -9.99 3.70
CA LEU A 220 11.60 -11.09 3.70
C LEU A 220 11.89 -12.06 2.56
N GLN A 221 12.02 -13.35 2.88
CA GLN A 221 12.05 -14.42 1.89
C GLN A 221 10.61 -14.79 1.52
N VAL A 222 10.08 -14.11 0.50
CA VAL A 222 8.67 -14.21 0.09
C VAL A 222 8.47 -15.33 -0.93
N SER A 223 7.43 -16.13 -0.71
CA SER A 223 6.94 -17.17 -1.61
C SER A 223 5.42 -17.13 -1.69
N VAL A 224 4.84 -17.93 -2.59
CA VAL A 224 3.38 -18.06 -2.73
C VAL A 224 3.00 -19.52 -2.71
N VAL A 225 2.15 -19.90 -1.76
CA VAL A 225 1.72 -21.29 -1.53
C VAL A 225 0.19 -21.32 -1.53
N ALA A 226 -0.40 -22.20 -2.34
CA ALA A 226 -1.86 -22.32 -2.50
C ALA A 226 -2.58 -20.98 -2.77
N GLY A 227 -1.92 -20.07 -3.51
CA GLY A 227 -2.46 -18.74 -3.80
C GLY A 227 -2.43 -17.75 -2.63
N ARG A 228 -1.58 -17.94 -1.62
CA ARG A 228 -1.39 -17.00 -0.51
C ARG A 228 0.08 -16.67 -0.31
N TYR A 229 0.40 -15.50 0.25
CA TYR A 229 1.78 -15.20 0.62
C TYR A 229 2.25 -16.13 1.76
N ALA A 230 3.47 -16.63 1.62
CA ALA A 230 4.16 -17.39 2.65
C ALA A 230 5.59 -16.87 2.80
N PHE A 231 6.03 -16.70 4.04
CA PHE A 231 7.32 -16.09 4.38
C PHE A 231 8.20 -17.12 5.10
N ALA A 232 9.42 -17.34 4.63
CA ALA A 232 10.34 -18.25 5.34
C ALA A 232 10.67 -17.71 6.75
N PRO A 233 10.89 -18.59 7.74
CA PRO A 233 11.29 -18.19 9.09
C PRO A 233 12.67 -17.52 9.08
N SER A 234 12.94 -16.70 10.10
CA SER A 234 14.30 -16.22 10.35
C SER A 234 15.24 -17.39 10.62
N ARG A 235 16.50 -17.26 10.21
CA ARG A 235 17.56 -18.26 10.51
C ARG A 235 18.01 -18.18 11.97
N ASP A 236 17.71 -17.09 12.66
CA ASP A 236 17.96 -16.88 14.08
C ASP A 236 16.69 -17.22 14.88
N PRO A 237 16.69 -18.28 15.71
CA PRO A 237 15.53 -18.67 16.50
C PRO A 237 15.03 -17.59 17.46
N ALA A 238 15.91 -16.70 17.95
CA ALA A 238 15.52 -15.61 18.84
C ALA A 238 14.75 -14.51 18.08
N ARG A 239 15.16 -14.21 16.84
CA ARG A 239 14.41 -13.31 15.94
C ARG A 239 13.07 -13.92 15.55
N GLU A 240 13.03 -15.21 15.25
CA GLU A 240 11.78 -15.89 14.91
C GLU A 240 10.78 -15.91 16.09
N ALA A 241 11.25 -16.14 17.32
CA ALA A 241 10.44 -16.01 18.53
C ALA A 241 9.94 -14.55 18.75
N ALA A 242 10.77 -13.55 18.48
CA ALA A 242 10.38 -12.15 18.54
C ALA A 242 9.31 -11.79 17.48
N VAL A 243 9.41 -12.34 16.27
CA VAL A 243 8.39 -12.21 15.21
C VAL A 243 7.05 -12.79 15.66
N ALA A 244 7.05 -14.01 16.20
CA ALA A 244 5.83 -14.65 16.71
C ALA A 244 5.18 -13.84 17.85
N THR A 245 6.00 -13.32 18.78
CA THR A 245 5.53 -12.48 19.89
C THR A 245 4.95 -11.16 19.39
N TYR A 246 5.65 -10.47 18.48
CA TYR A 246 5.20 -9.19 17.92
C TYR A 246 3.85 -9.35 17.18
N HIS A 247 3.74 -10.37 16.33
CA HIS A 247 2.50 -10.65 15.59
C HIS A 247 1.33 -10.97 16.53
N ALA A 248 1.55 -11.77 17.57
CA ALA A 248 0.52 -12.09 18.56
C ALA A 248 0.04 -10.84 19.34
N VAL A 249 0.96 -9.95 19.72
CA VAL A 249 0.63 -8.66 20.38
C VAL A 249 -0.19 -7.76 19.45
N GLU A 250 0.18 -7.66 18.18
CA GLU A 250 -0.53 -6.82 17.21
C GLU A 250 -1.92 -7.37 16.86
N GLU A 251 -2.10 -8.69 16.71
CA GLU A 251 -3.43 -9.29 16.53
C GLU A 251 -4.32 -9.12 17.78
N ALA A 252 -3.77 -9.26 18.99
CA ALA A 252 -4.49 -8.99 20.23
C ALA A 252 -4.92 -7.51 20.33
N ARG A 253 -4.06 -6.58 19.91
CA ARG A 253 -4.36 -5.14 19.83
C ARG A 253 -5.43 -4.83 18.77
N MET A 254 -5.38 -5.49 17.62
CA MET A 254 -6.43 -5.39 16.58
C MET A 254 -7.79 -5.86 17.11
N ALA A 255 -7.82 -6.99 17.83
CA ALA A 255 -9.04 -7.49 18.46
C ALA A 255 -9.58 -6.50 19.51
N ALA A 256 -8.74 -6.03 20.43
CA ALA A 256 -9.12 -5.07 21.46
C ALA A 256 -9.66 -3.75 20.88
N LEU A 257 -9.08 -3.24 19.79
CA LEU A 257 -9.57 -2.03 19.11
C LEU A 257 -10.93 -2.26 18.41
N ALA A 258 -11.16 -3.45 17.85
CA ALA A 258 -12.44 -3.83 17.28
C ALA A 258 -13.53 -4.00 18.36
N GLU A 259 -13.19 -4.61 19.50
CA GLU A 259 -14.08 -4.79 20.66
C GLU A 259 -14.41 -3.47 21.38
N ALA A 260 -13.44 -2.57 21.52
CA ALA A 260 -13.66 -1.20 22.02
C ALA A 260 -14.59 -0.38 21.11
N GLY A 261 -14.80 -0.85 19.87
CA GLY A 261 -15.73 -0.29 18.89
C GLY A 261 -15.20 0.96 18.19
N GLU A 262 -13.89 0.99 17.89
CA GLU A 262 -13.30 1.95 16.95
C GLU A 262 -14.12 1.95 15.64
N PRO A 263 -14.47 3.10 15.03
CA PRO A 263 -15.23 3.14 13.78
C PRO A 263 -14.54 2.33 12.67
N ALA A 264 -15.31 1.62 11.84
CA ALA A 264 -14.77 1.04 10.61
C ALA A 264 -14.90 2.07 9.48
N VAL A 265 -13.79 2.40 8.84
CA VAL A 265 -13.72 3.35 7.72
C VAL A 265 -13.32 2.65 6.43
N ARG A 266 -13.76 3.21 5.31
CA ARG A 266 -13.24 2.90 3.98
C ARG A 266 -12.75 4.19 3.36
N THR A 267 -11.46 4.25 3.06
CA THR A 267 -10.88 5.39 2.33
C THR A 267 -11.21 5.25 0.84
N THR A 268 -11.87 6.26 0.28
CA THR A 268 -12.24 6.32 -1.14
C THR A 268 -11.56 7.52 -1.79
N TYR A 269 -10.94 7.31 -2.94
CA TYR A 269 -10.23 8.32 -3.73
C TYR A 269 -10.98 8.58 -5.04
N SER A 270 -10.75 9.73 -5.67
CA SER A 270 -11.20 9.94 -7.06
C SER A 270 -10.30 9.21 -8.06
N ASP A 271 -8.97 9.36 -7.92
CA ASP A 271 -7.95 8.61 -8.68
C ASP A 271 -6.61 8.67 -7.93
N GLY A 272 -6.52 7.88 -6.86
CA GLY A 272 -5.38 7.81 -5.95
C GLY A 272 -5.12 9.08 -5.15
N GLY A 273 -3.93 9.14 -4.54
CA GLY A 273 -3.57 10.13 -3.53
C GLY A 273 -2.29 10.90 -3.83
N GLN A 274 -2.04 11.90 -2.98
CA GLN A 274 -0.87 12.76 -2.96
C GLN A 274 -0.48 13.02 -1.50
N HIS A 275 0.81 13.12 -1.20
CA HIS A 275 1.29 13.47 0.14
C HIS A 275 0.85 14.88 0.54
N ALA A 276 0.44 15.05 1.80
CA ALA A 276 -0.11 16.31 2.31
C ALA A 276 0.83 17.52 2.13
N PHE A 277 2.15 17.31 2.13
CA PHE A 277 3.13 18.35 1.83
C PHE A 277 2.94 18.94 0.43
N TRP A 278 2.79 18.09 -0.59
CA TRP A 278 2.63 18.55 -1.98
C TRP A 278 1.29 19.24 -2.19
N ALA A 279 0.21 18.71 -1.60
CA ALA A 279 -1.10 19.35 -1.63
C ALA A 279 -1.04 20.77 -1.01
N ALA A 280 -0.40 20.93 0.15
CA ALA A 280 -0.21 22.22 0.80
C ALA A 280 0.74 23.16 0.03
N TYR A 281 1.77 22.63 -0.62
CA TYR A 281 2.71 23.39 -1.44
C TYR A 281 2.03 23.95 -2.70
N THR A 282 1.30 23.11 -3.45
CA THR A 282 0.56 23.54 -4.64
C THR A 282 -0.61 24.47 -4.30
N ALA A 283 -1.29 24.26 -3.18
CA ALA A 283 -2.31 25.21 -2.69
C ALA A 283 -1.76 26.62 -2.38
N ARG A 284 -0.44 26.76 -2.17
CA ARG A 284 0.28 28.03 -1.99
C ARG A 284 0.90 28.57 -3.29
N GLY A 285 0.56 28.00 -4.45
CA GLY A 285 1.12 28.37 -5.75
C GLY A 285 2.45 27.69 -6.10
N GLY A 286 2.89 26.70 -5.32
CA GLY A 286 4.10 25.93 -5.59
C GLY A 286 3.95 24.99 -6.79
N ALA A 287 4.83 25.12 -7.78
CA ALA A 287 4.84 24.27 -8.97
C ALA A 287 5.56 22.94 -8.70
N VAL A 288 4.90 21.82 -9.00
CA VAL A 288 5.46 20.45 -8.86
C VAL A 288 5.70 19.77 -10.22
N GLY A 289 5.76 20.55 -11.30
CA GLY A 289 5.77 20.06 -12.67
C GLY A 289 4.38 19.64 -13.17
N ASP A 290 4.35 18.90 -14.27
CA ASP A 290 3.10 18.50 -14.92
C ASP A 290 2.34 17.44 -14.09
N ILE A 291 1.06 17.72 -13.82
CA ILE A 291 0.12 16.82 -13.14
C ILE A 291 -0.95 16.42 -14.15
N SER A 292 -1.10 15.13 -14.44
CA SER A 292 -2.06 14.64 -15.45
C SER A 292 -3.53 14.89 -15.14
N ARG A 293 -3.91 14.95 -13.85
CA ARG A 293 -5.30 15.10 -13.37
C ARG A 293 -5.38 15.88 -12.05
N PRO A 294 -5.14 17.20 -12.04
CA PRO A 294 -5.16 18.00 -10.81
C PRO A 294 -6.53 17.98 -10.11
N GLU A 295 -7.62 17.84 -10.84
CA GLU A 295 -8.99 17.78 -10.33
C GLU A 295 -9.26 16.53 -9.48
N ALA A 296 -8.54 15.43 -9.72
CA ALA A 296 -8.64 14.23 -8.90
C ALA A 296 -7.98 14.40 -7.51
N LEU A 297 -7.03 15.33 -7.36
CA LEU A 297 -6.38 15.64 -6.09
C LEU A 297 -7.29 16.44 -5.14
N ALA A 298 -8.29 17.16 -5.68
CA ALA A 298 -9.29 17.86 -4.89
C ALA A 298 -10.16 16.90 -4.03
N TYR A 299 -10.18 15.61 -4.38
CA TYR A 299 -10.84 14.53 -3.65
C TYR A 299 -9.80 13.51 -3.12
N ALA A 300 -8.74 14.02 -2.50
CA ALA A 300 -7.78 13.20 -1.77
C ALA A 300 -8.50 12.38 -0.66
N GLY A 301 -8.15 11.09 -0.59
CA GLY A 301 -8.74 10.03 0.23
C GLY A 301 -9.78 10.43 1.27
N GLN A 302 -11.06 10.42 0.89
CA GLN A 302 -12.16 10.63 1.82
C GLN A 302 -12.42 9.35 2.63
N GLU A 303 -12.30 9.43 3.94
CA GLU A 303 -12.69 8.35 4.85
C GLU A 303 -14.19 8.36 5.07
N VAL A 304 -14.88 7.36 4.51
CA VAL A 304 -16.31 7.13 4.77
C VAL A 304 -16.42 6.14 5.92
N VAL A 305 -17.11 6.51 7.00
CA VAL A 305 -17.43 5.58 8.10
C VAL A 305 -18.46 4.57 7.58
N VAL A 306 -18.04 3.31 7.44
CA VAL A 306 -18.87 2.18 6.99
C VAL A 306 -19.58 1.53 8.16
N VAL A 307 -18.92 1.44 9.31
CA VAL A 307 -19.53 0.99 10.57
C VAL A 307 -19.30 2.09 11.62
N PRO A 308 -20.35 2.72 12.15
CA PRO A 308 -20.24 3.70 13.21
C PRO A 308 -19.44 3.17 14.40
N GLY A 309 -18.64 4.04 15.01
CA GLY A 309 -17.98 3.72 16.27
C GLY A 309 -19.02 3.60 17.39
N HIS A 310 -18.94 2.53 18.16
CA HIS A 310 -19.80 2.32 19.32
C HIS A 310 -18.90 2.09 20.53
N ARG A 311 -18.92 3.00 21.52
CA ARG A 311 -18.19 2.73 22.76
C ARG A 311 -18.72 1.43 23.36
N ALA A 312 -17.84 0.45 23.53
CA ALA A 312 -18.15 -0.71 24.35
C ALA A 312 -18.72 -0.22 25.70
N PRO A 313 -19.89 -0.73 26.14
CA PRO A 313 -20.42 -0.36 27.45
C PRO A 313 -19.37 -0.74 28.49
N ARG A 314 -18.94 0.24 29.30
CA ARG A 314 -17.96 -0.02 30.36
C ARG A 314 -18.48 -1.19 31.20
N PRO A 315 -17.72 -2.29 31.38
CA PRO A 315 -18.13 -3.34 32.28
C PRO A 315 -18.29 -2.70 33.67
N VAL A 316 -19.52 -2.66 34.16
CA VAL A 316 -19.82 -2.22 35.52
C VAL A 316 -19.06 -3.19 36.44
N PRO A 317 -18.17 -2.70 37.33
CA PRO A 317 -17.39 -3.59 38.19
C PRO A 317 -18.30 -4.53 38.98
N GLU A 318 -17.85 -5.75 39.23
CA GLU A 318 -18.66 -6.75 39.94
C GLU A 318 -19.09 -6.26 41.34
N SER A 319 -18.26 -5.45 42.00
CA SER A 319 -18.62 -4.74 43.25
C SER A 319 -19.78 -3.75 43.10
N VAL A 320 -19.91 -3.08 41.96
CA VAL A 320 -21.01 -2.14 41.66
C VAL A 320 -22.27 -2.92 41.27
N TRP A 321 -22.15 -4.00 40.50
CA TRP A 321 -23.26 -4.93 40.26
C TRP A 321 -23.78 -5.55 41.57
N ALA A 322 -22.89 -6.01 42.44
CA ALA A 322 -23.24 -6.56 43.76
C ALA A 322 -23.92 -5.52 44.64
N ALA A 323 -23.44 -4.28 44.66
CA ALA A 323 -24.08 -3.18 45.39
C ALA A 323 -25.47 -2.81 44.85
N TRP A 324 -25.71 -2.95 43.54
CA TRP A 324 -27.03 -2.74 42.94
C TRP A 324 -27.98 -3.93 43.12
N ALA A 325 -27.45 -5.15 43.14
CA ALA A 325 -28.20 -6.38 43.37
C ALA A 325 -28.42 -6.72 44.86
N ALA A 326 -27.73 -6.03 45.78
CA ALA A 326 -27.89 -6.22 47.22
C ALA A 326 -29.36 -5.99 47.64
N PRO A 327 -29.92 -6.81 48.57
CA PRO A 327 -31.32 -6.72 48.99
C PRO A 327 -31.73 -5.33 49.50
N ASP A 328 -30.76 -4.61 50.09
CA ASP A 328 -30.95 -3.31 50.73
C ASP A 328 -30.83 -2.14 49.74
N SER A 329 -30.56 -2.41 48.46
CA SER A 329 -30.39 -1.37 47.43
C SER A 329 -31.74 -0.78 47.02
N GLY A 330 -31.75 0.53 46.71
CA GLY A 330 -32.93 1.20 46.15
C GLY A 330 -33.38 0.66 44.79
N LEU A 331 -32.59 -0.20 44.14
CA LEU A 331 -32.93 -0.90 42.89
C LEU A 331 -33.52 -2.30 43.14
N ALA A 332 -33.21 -2.95 44.28
CA ALA A 332 -33.78 -4.24 44.65
C ALA A 332 -35.30 -4.20 44.86
N LEU A 333 -35.84 -3.03 45.24
CA LEU A 333 -37.28 -2.72 45.28
C LEU A 333 -37.97 -2.79 43.89
N ARG A 334 -37.22 -3.04 42.81
CA ARG A 334 -37.72 -3.37 41.47
C ARG A 334 -37.18 -4.70 40.94
N GLN A 335 -37.15 -5.75 41.78
CA GLN A 335 -37.10 -7.11 41.24
C GLN A 335 -38.27 -7.30 40.25
N MET A 336 -37.94 -7.41 38.96
CA MET A 336 -38.93 -7.74 37.94
C MET A 336 -39.42 -9.16 38.19
N ALA A 337 -40.72 -9.31 38.48
CA ALA A 337 -41.32 -10.60 38.76
C ALA A 337 -40.98 -11.62 37.64
N GLY A 338 -40.25 -12.68 37.99
CA GLY A 338 -39.78 -13.72 37.07
C GLY A 338 -38.36 -13.58 36.54
N PHE A 339 -37.60 -12.53 36.88
CA PHE A 339 -36.16 -12.49 36.59
C PHE A 339 -35.36 -13.28 37.62
N VAL A 340 -34.77 -14.41 37.20
CA VAL A 340 -33.81 -15.20 37.99
C VAL A 340 -32.40 -14.98 37.43
N PRO A 341 -31.43 -14.50 38.22
CA PRO A 341 -30.02 -14.39 37.81
C PRO A 341 -29.44 -15.68 37.20
N SER A 342 -28.44 -15.57 36.33
CA SER A 342 -27.87 -16.72 35.61
C SER A 342 -27.13 -17.71 36.54
N TYR A 343 -26.54 -17.24 37.64
CA TYR A 343 -25.89 -18.10 38.64
C TYR A 343 -26.88 -18.87 39.52
N GLU A 344 -28.07 -18.31 39.78
CA GLU A 344 -29.20 -19.02 40.42
C GLU A 344 -29.92 -19.99 39.46
N ARG A 345 -29.61 -19.90 38.15
CA ARG A 345 -30.26 -20.70 37.09
C ARG A 345 -29.57 -22.04 36.83
N ALA A 346 -28.54 -22.40 37.58
CA ALA A 346 -27.85 -23.68 37.44
C ALA A 346 -28.57 -24.79 38.24
N PRO A 347 -28.85 -25.96 37.65
CA PRO A 347 -29.10 -27.16 38.45
C PRO A 347 -27.77 -27.56 39.11
N ASP A 348 -27.78 -27.69 40.44
CA ASP A 348 -26.61 -28.11 41.23
C ASP A 348 -26.05 -29.46 40.70
N PRO A 349 -24.84 -29.50 40.11
CA PRO A 349 -24.28 -30.72 39.55
C PRO A 349 -23.78 -31.70 40.62
N PHE A 350 -23.77 -31.31 41.90
CA PHE A 350 -23.37 -32.14 43.04
C PHE A 350 -24.50 -32.41 44.05
N GLY A 351 -25.69 -31.80 43.88
CA GLY A 351 -26.81 -31.92 44.81
C GLY A 351 -27.35 -33.34 44.99
N ALA A 352 -27.08 -34.24 44.03
CA ALA A 352 -27.41 -35.67 44.13
C ALA A 352 -26.45 -36.47 45.05
N LEU A 353 -25.34 -35.88 45.51
CA LEU A 353 -24.34 -36.51 46.38
C LEU A 353 -24.42 -36.04 47.85
N ALA A 354 -25.20 -35.00 48.14
CA ALA A 354 -25.43 -34.53 49.50
C ALA A 354 -26.60 -35.30 50.16
N GLY A 355 -26.28 -36.39 50.87
CA GLY A 355 -27.23 -37.04 51.78
C GLY A 355 -27.68 -36.08 52.90
N PRO A 356 -28.91 -36.21 53.44
CA PRO A 356 -29.42 -35.29 54.44
C PRO A 356 -28.62 -35.37 55.76
N PRO A 357 -28.34 -34.23 56.43
CA PRO A 357 -27.63 -34.22 57.69
C PRO A 357 -28.47 -34.87 58.82
N PRO A 358 -27.83 -35.57 59.77
CA PRO A 358 -28.53 -36.23 60.86
C PRO A 358 -28.95 -35.20 61.92
N GLY A 359 -30.26 -35.02 62.10
CA GLY A 359 -30.79 -34.28 63.26
C GLY A 359 -31.93 -33.30 62.98
N ALA A 360 -33.10 -33.79 62.57
CA ALA A 360 -34.35 -33.06 62.71
C ALA A 360 -35.49 -34.03 63.06
N LEU A 361 -35.95 -33.97 64.32
CA LEU A 361 -37.05 -34.80 64.83
C LEU A 361 -38.36 -34.49 64.11
N GLN A 362 -38.81 -35.40 63.23
CA GLN A 362 -40.15 -35.31 62.65
C GLN A 362 -41.21 -35.65 63.70
N ARG A 363 -41.89 -34.62 64.23
CA ARG A 363 -43.18 -34.78 64.89
C ARG A 363 -44.20 -35.27 63.85
N ARG A 364 -44.69 -36.49 64.00
CA ARG A 364 -45.83 -37.03 63.23
C ARG A 364 -47.13 -36.33 63.65
N PRO A 365 -47.99 -35.93 62.69
CA PRO A 365 -49.44 -35.96 62.85
C PRO A 365 -50.04 -37.18 62.13
N ALA A 366 -51.32 -37.44 62.40
CA ALA A 366 -51.97 -38.70 62.10
C ALA A 366 -52.45 -38.86 60.64
N VAL A 367 -52.59 -40.13 60.25
CA VAL A 367 -53.27 -40.58 59.02
C VAL A 367 -54.79 -40.59 59.23
N PRO A 368 -55.58 -40.19 58.24
CA PRO A 368 -56.85 -40.82 57.92
C PRO A 368 -56.77 -41.60 56.60
N ALA A 369 -57.52 -42.70 56.51
CA ALA A 369 -57.38 -43.72 55.46
C ALA A 369 -58.54 -43.72 54.44
N GLY A 370 -58.26 -44.29 53.26
CA GLY A 370 -59.25 -44.60 52.20
C GLY A 370 -59.17 -43.65 50.99
N GLY A 371 -59.21 -44.12 49.74
CA GLY A 371 -59.20 -45.50 49.24
C GLY A 371 -59.49 -45.56 47.73
N GLY A 372 -59.07 -46.62 47.04
CA GLY A 372 -59.51 -46.96 45.66
C GLY A 372 -58.51 -46.68 44.51
N PRO A 373 -58.04 -47.71 43.77
CA PRO A 373 -57.18 -47.57 42.59
C PRO A 373 -57.95 -47.58 41.26
N GLY A 374 -57.52 -46.79 40.26
CA GLY A 374 -58.34 -46.48 39.07
C GLY A 374 -57.63 -46.27 37.72
N ARG A 375 -56.90 -47.29 37.25
CA ARG A 375 -56.64 -47.63 35.81
C ARG A 375 -55.99 -46.61 34.84
N PHE A 376 -54.95 -47.14 34.18
CA PHE A 376 -54.41 -46.71 32.88
C PHE A 376 -55.47 -46.47 31.79
N ALA A 377 -55.25 -45.43 30.97
CA ALA A 377 -55.72 -45.41 29.57
C ALA A 377 -54.72 -44.65 28.66
N ARG A 378 -54.09 -45.37 27.71
CA ARG A 378 -53.33 -44.76 26.60
C ARG A 378 -54.31 -44.13 25.60
N ARG A 379 -53.96 -42.99 24.99
CA ARG A 379 -54.47 -42.66 23.63
C ARG A 379 -53.39 -42.11 22.71
N ARG A 380 -53.51 -42.48 21.44
CA ARG A 380 -52.52 -42.29 20.37
C ARG A 380 -52.70 -40.95 19.65
N ARG A 381 -51.62 -40.50 19.02
CA ARG A 381 -51.56 -39.43 18.01
C ARG A 381 -52.61 -39.60 16.91
N ARG A 382 -53.15 -38.48 16.40
CA ARG A 382 -53.47 -38.28 14.98
C ARG A 382 -53.16 -36.83 14.58
N THR A 383 -52.43 -36.67 13.48
CA THR A 383 -52.34 -35.45 12.68
C THR A 383 -53.56 -35.34 11.74
N PRO A 384 -53.79 -34.16 11.15
CA PRO A 384 -54.01 -34.14 9.71
C PRO A 384 -53.24 -33.03 8.96
N ASP A 385 -52.96 -33.31 7.69
CA ASP A 385 -52.46 -32.40 6.64
C ASP A 385 -53.65 -31.75 5.90
N SER A 386 -53.52 -30.49 5.44
CA SER A 386 -54.21 -30.04 4.22
C SER A 386 -53.60 -28.76 3.62
N ARG A 387 -53.59 -28.71 2.27
CA ARG A 387 -52.96 -27.69 1.41
C ARG A 387 -53.96 -26.65 0.88
N ARG A 388 -53.46 -25.47 0.48
CA ARG A 388 -53.93 -24.60 -0.65
C ARG A 388 -52.84 -23.53 -0.89
N ARG A 389 -52.19 -23.38 -2.07
CA ARG A 389 -52.64 -22.76 -3.35
C ARG A 389 -53.41 -21.43 -3.14
N GLY A 390 -53.04 -20.28 -3.72
CA GLY A 390 -51.93 -19.87 -4.61
C GLY A 390 -52.28 -18.55 -5.34
N GLY A 391 -51.35 -17.91 -6.07
CA GLY A 391 -51.70 -16.79 -7.00
C GLY A 391 -50.64 -15.69 -7.23
N ARG A 392 -50.35 -15.39 -8.50
CA ARG A 392 -49.73 -14.17 -9.06
C ARG A 392 -50.70 -13.58 -10.10
N PRO A 393 -50.58 -12.29 -10.51
CA PRO A 393 -50.09 -12.05 -11.88
C PRO A 393 -49.28 -10.76 -12.16
N ASP A 394 -48.43 -10.89 -13.19
CA ASP A 394 -47.95 -10.03 -14.29
C ASP A 394 -47.81 -8.47 -14.32
N ARG A 395 -46.64 -8.11 -14.90
CA ARG A 395 -46.24 -7.05 -15.87
C ARG A 395 -47.14 -5.83 -16.17
N LEU A 396 -46.51 -4.64 -16.09
CA LEU A 396 -46.29 -3.63 -17.15
C LEU A 396 -45.20 -2.63 -16.65
N GLY A 397 -44.50 -1.77 -17.43
CA GLY A 397 -44.54 -1.49 -18.88
C GLY A 397 -43.23 -0.84 -19.40
N ARG A 398 -43.32 0.22 -20.23
CA ARG A 398 -42.21 0.98 -20.86
C ARG A 398 -42.23 2.46 -20.45
N ALA A 399 -41.08 3.12 -20.33
CA ALA A 399 -40.88 4.52 -20.74
C ALA A 399 -39.39 4.85 -20.91
N SER A 400 -39.06 5.68 -21.89
CA SER A 400 -37.69 6.09 -22.23
C SER A 400 -37.69 7.56 -22.66
N LEU A 401 -36.85 8.39 -22.04
CA LEU A 401 -36.59 9.77 -22.46
C LEU A 401 -35.09 10.04 -22.34
N GLY A 402 -34.49 10.57 -23.40
CA GLY A 402 -33.13 11.10 -23.39
C GLY A 402 -33.15 12.62 -23.56
N VAL A 403 -32.14 13.29 -23.02
CA VAL A 403 -31.81 14.69 -23.34
C VAL A 403 -30.30 14.79 -23.50
N ALA A 404 -29.85 15.37 -24.61
CA ALA A 404 -28.46 15.68 -24.92
C ALA A 404 -28.21 17.21 -24.76
N PRO A 405 -26.94 17.67 -24.70
CA PRO A 405 -26.60 18.96 -24.08
C PRO A 405 -26.57 20.15 -25.05
N PRO A 406 -26.53 21.40 -24.54
CA PRO A 406 -26.08 22.54 -25.31
C PRO A 406 -24.54 22.58 -25.45
N ARG A 407 -24.07 23.09 -26.59
CA ARG A 407 -22.65 23.25 -26.94
C ARG A 407 -22.13 24.66 -26.61
N SER A 408 -20.80 24.74 -26.51
CA SER A 408 -19.91 25.82 -27.02
C SER A 408 -20.16 27.29 -26.63
N ALA A 409 -19.13 27.89 -26.05
CA ALA A 409 -18.65 29.21 -26.49
C ALA A 409 -17.11 29.19 -26.52
N ALA A 410 -16.52 29.65 -27.63
CA ALA A 410 -15.08 29.83 -27.74
C ALA A 410 -14.65 31.17 -27.13
N GLY A 411 -13.44 31.24 -26.58
CA GLY A 411 -12.92 32.42 -25.88
C GLY A 411 -11.40 32.53 -25.98
N SER A 412 -10.86 32.52 -27.20
CA SER A 412 -9.46 32.86 -27.45
C SER A 412 -9.29 34.38 -27.42
N CYS A 413 -8.37 34.91 -26.61
CA CYS A 413 -7.53 36.05 -27.02
C CYS A 413 -6.35 36.37 -26.07
N ALA A 414 -5.32 36.96 -26.68
CA ALA A 414 -4.29 37.83 -26.07
C ALA A 414 -3.31 37.26 -25.02
N ARG A 415 -2.14 36.82 -25.51
CA ARG A 415 -0.85 37.08 -24.83
C ARG A 415 -0.54 38.58 -24.90
N PRO A 416 0.25 39.12 -23.95
CA PRO A 416 1.24 40.14 -24.27
C PRO A 416 2.66 39.55 -24.20
N HIS A 417 3.52 40.03 -25.09
CA HIS A 417 4.96 39.82 -25.00
C HIS A 417 5.57 40.75 -23.95
N ILE A 418 6.53 40.27 -23.16
CA ILE A 418 7.58 41.12 -22.60
C ILE A 418 8.92 40.50 -22.94
N THR A 419 9.70 41.22 -23.74
CA THR A 419 11.10 40.97 -24.03
C THR A 419 11.97 41.81 -23.09
N ALA A 420 12.90 41.19 -22.37
CA ALA A 420 14.08 41.87 -21.85
C ALA A 420 15.21 40.83 -21.68
N ALA A 421 16.30 41.01 -22.42
CA ALA A 421 17.57 40.35 -22.15
C ALA A 421 18.39 41.22 -21.18
N CYS A 422 19.36 40.60 -20.48
CA CYS A 422 20.71 41.13 -20.18
C CYS A 422 21.41 40.28 -19.09
N ASP A 423 22.23 39.32 -19.52
CA ASP A 423 23.57 39.08 -18.94
C ASP A 423 24.48 40.30 -19.29
N PRO A 424 25.66 40.56 -18.67
CA PRO A 424 26.70 39.58 -18.31
C PRO A 424 27.52 39.96 -17.02
N PRO A 425 28.84 39.68 -16.90
CA PRO A 425 29.37 38.43 -16.33
C PRO A 425 30.32 38.67 -15.12
N ILE A 426 30.78 37.58 -14.48
CA ILE A 426 31.93 37.65 -13.56
C ILE A 426 33.09 36.79 -14.10
N HIS A 427 34.24 37.44 -14.29
CA HIS A 427 35.52 36.78 -14.56
C HIS A 427 36.07 36.07 -13.32
N CYS A 428 36.78 34.96 -13.55
CA CYS A 428 37.91 34.55 -12.72
C CYS A 428 39.07 34.15 -13.64
N GLN A 429 40.24 34.75 -13.41
CA GLN A 429 41.48 34.41 -14.14
C GLN A 429 42.26 33.30 -13.46
N ALA A 430 43.19 32.70 -14.20
CA ALA A 430 44.03 31.59 -13.75
C ALA A 430 45.14 32.03 -12.77
N GLY A 431 45.64 31.04 -12.01
CA GLY A 431 46.93 31.08 -11.34
C GLY A 431 47.65 29.75 -11.53
N ASP A 432 48.91 29.80 -11.93
CA ASP A 432 49.77 28.62 -12.16
C ASP A 432 50.05 27.84 -10.87
N GLU A 433 50.21 26.51 -10.96
CA GLU A 433 51.53 25.90 -10.71
C GLU A 433 51.65 24.42 -11.20
N ARG A 434 52.54 24.25 -12.19
CA ARG A 434 53.47 23.12 -12.44
C ARG A 434 53.08 21.69 -12.01
N TYR A 435 52.97 20.78 -12.98
CA TYR A 435 53.81 19.57 -13.07
C TYR A 435 53.82 19.01 -14.51
N SER A 436 54.97 18.51 -14.97
CA SER A 436 55.17 18.03 -16.36
C SER A 436 54.94 16.52 -16.52
N CYS A 437 54.55 16.11 -17.74
CA CYS A 437 54.31 14.73 -18.17
C CYS A 437 55.59 13.86 -18.23
N PRO A 438 55.46 12.55 -18.51
CA PRO A 438 55.64 12.14 -19.90
C PRO A 438 54.64 11.10 -20.45
N VAL A 439 54.74 10.82 -21.75
CA VAL A 439 53.78 10.07 -22.58
C VAL A 439 54.42 8.80 -23.15
N GLY A 440 53.66 7.71 -23.30
CA GLY A 440 54.01 6.53 -24.11
C GLY A 440 52.82 5.59 -24.26
N ARG A 441 52.00 5.72 -25.32
CA ARG A 441 52.11 5.10 -26.67
C ARG A 441 51.29 3.77 -26.79
N PRO A 442 50.82 3.41 -28.00
CA PRO A 442 49.52 2.74 -28.15
C PRO A 442 49.61 1.24 -28.47
N TYR A 443 48.47 0.55 -28.40
CA TYR A 443 48.28 -0.79 -28.99
C TYR A 443 47.29 -0.79 -30.16
N SER A 444 47.52 -1.74 -31.07
CA SER A 444 47.01 -1.79 -32.44
C SER A 444 45.59 -2.36 -32.58
N ALA A 445 45.02 -2.24 -33.78
CA ALA A 445 43.63 -2.61 -34.08
C ALA A 445 43.48 -3.91 -34.91
N LEU A 446 42.25 -4.44 -34.90
CA LEU A 446 41.62 -5.37 -35.87
C LEU A 446 42.05 -6.88 -35.83
N PRO A 447 41.20 -7.81 -36.33
CA PRO A 447 39.99 -7.61 -37.13
C PRO A 447 38.67 -8.16 -36.56
N SER A 448 37.57 -7.80 -37.23
CA SER A 448 36.20 -8.27 -36.97
C SER A 448 35.91 -9.66 -37.55
N ARG A 449 34.90 -10.34 -36.99
CA ARG A 449 34.00 -11.23 -37.74
C ARG A 449 32.56 -11.08 -37.25
N ASN A 450 31.63 -11.19 -38.19
CA ASN A 450 30.19 -10.99 -37.99
C ASN A 450 29.54 -12.13 -37.21
N GLY A 451 28.40 -11.85 -36.59
CA GLY A 451 27.61 -12.82 -35.81
C GLY A 451 26.35 -12.19 -35.22
N ASP A 452 25.48 -11.68 -36.10
CA ASP A 452 24.04 -11.42 -35.95
C ASP A 452 23.52 -10.95 -34.57
N GLY A 453 23.24 -9.65 -34.48
CA GLY A 453 22.59 -9.06 -33.32
C GLY A 453 21.07 -9.23 -33.33
N VAL A 454 20.51 -9.51 -32.15
CA VAL A 454 19.17 -9.05 -31.77
C VAL A 454 19.29 -8.29 -30.45
N SER A 455 19.69 -7.02 -30.53
CA SER A 455 19.58 -6.11 -29.39
C SER A 455 18.11 -5.84 -29.12
N ILE A 456 17.53 -6.59 -28.20
CA ILE A 456 16.17 -6.37 -27.71
C ILE A 456 16.18 -5.10 -26.85
N VAL A 457 16.10 -3.95 -27.51
CA VAL A 457 15.63 -2.70 -26.90
C VAL A 457 14.10 -2.83 -26.81
N THR A 458 13.61 -3.41 -25.72
CA THR A 458 12.20 -3.39 -25.37
C THR A 458 11.76 -1.94 -25.16
N ASP A 459 10.95 -1.45 -26.09
CA ASP A 459 10.26 -0.16 -26.07
C ASP A 459 9.13 -0.18 -25.02
N TRP A 460 9.51 -0.10 -23.74
CA TRP A 460 8.57 -0.21 -22.61
C TRP A 460 7.64 1.01 -22.49
N ASP A 461 8.11 2.20 -22.87
CA ASP A 461 7.39 3.46 -22.67
C ASP A 461 6.26 3.67 -23.72
N ARG A 462 6.23 2.90 -24.82
CA ARG A 462 5.11 2.93 -25.79
C ARG A 462 3.82 2.27 -25.29
N LEU A 463 3.91 1.33 -24.34
CA LEU A 463 2.76 0.54 -23.89
C LEU A 463 1.87 1.25 -22.85
N SER A 464 2.24 2.45 -22.41
CA SER A 464 1.44 3.28 -21.50
C SER A 464 0.73 4.46 -22.20
N ALA A 465 1.02 4.69 -23.48
CA ALA A 465 0.46 5.81 -24.25
C ALA A 465 -0.86 5.46 -25.00
N ASP A 466 -1.04 4.20 -25.40
CA ASP A 466 -2.18 3.72 -26.20
C ASP A 466 -3.05 2.70 -25.44
N SER A 467 -3.92 3.17 -24.52
CA SER A 467 -5.18 2.51 -24.07
C SER A 467 -6.02 3.41 -23.16
#